data_AF-A0A7W1SN90-F1
#
_entry.id   AF-A0A7W1SN90-F1
#
_cell.length_a   1.000
_cell.length_b   1.000
_cell.length_c   1.000
_cell.angle_alpha   90.00
_cell.angle_beta   90.00
_cell.angle_gamma   90.00
#
_symmetry.space_group_name_H-M   'P 1'
#
loop_
_entity.id
_entity.type
_entity.pdbx_description
1 polymer ?
#
loop_
_entity_poly.entity_id
_entity_poly.type
_entity_poly.pdbx_seq_one_letter_code
_entity_poly.pdbx_strand_id
1 'polypeptide(L)' 'LQVFNRWGQLVFVSKDPKINWNGVNYMSNKITTEGVYFYVCIVNEIRLAGIVPRTLQGNLHLFRNANTIPQIPD' A
#
# COMPACT_ATOMS: atom_id res chain seq x y z
N LEU A 1 0.06 -7.84 0.36
CA LEU A 1 0.68 -6.50 0.51
C LEU A 1 0.22 -5.86 1.82
N GLN A 2 1.16 -5.31 2.58
CA GLN A 2 0.93 -4.45 3.72
C GLN A 2 1.67 -3.13 3.46
N VAL A 3 1.05 -2.00 3.79
CA VAL A 3 1.65 -0.66 3.66
C VAL A 3 1.65 0.03 5.01
N PHE A 4 2.77 0.64 5.35
CA PHE A 4 3.05 1.29 6.61
C PHE A 4 3.40 2.76 6.41
N ASN A 5 3.02 3.61 7.34
CA ASN A 5 3.49 4.99 7.38
C ASN A 5 4.89 5.09 8.01
N ARG A 6 5.44 6.32 8.09
CA ARG A 6 6.77 6.59 8.67
C ARG A 6 6.94 6.16 10.14
N TRP A 7 5.85 5.89 10.85
CA TRP A 7 5.86 5.46 12.24
C TRP A 7 5.65 3.94 12.39
N GLY A 8 5.64 3.20 11.29
CA GLY A 8 5.41 1.75 11.29
C GLY A 8 3.95 1.34 11.52
N GLN A 9 3.00 2.28 11.47
CA GLN A 9 1.58 1.95 11.59
C GLN A 9 1.06 1.41 10.26
N LEU A 10 0.32 0.30 10.30
CA LEU A 10 -0.33 -0.29 9.14
C LEU A 10 -1.46 0.65 8.65
N VAL A 11 -1.34 1.15 7.43
CA VAL A 11 -2.31 2.08 6.82
C VAL A 11 -3.11 1.46 5.68
N PHE A 12 -2.65 0.33 5.13
CA PHE A 12 -3.36 -0.38 4.08
C PHE A 12 -2.92 -1.85 4.01
N VAL A 13 -3.84 -2.73 3.64
CA VAL A 13 -3.58 -4.15 3.40
C VAL A 13 -4.39 -4.59 2.18
N SER A 14 -3.77 -5.36 1.28
CA SER A 14 -4.45 -5.91 0.11
C SER A 14 -3.84 -7.24 -0.31
N LYS A 15 -4.70 -8.11 -0.86
CA LYS A 15 -4.32 -9.34 -1.56
C LYS A 15 -4.35 -9.17 -3.08
N ASP A 16 -4.90 -8.06 -3.59
CA ASP A 16 -4.94 -7.75 -5.02
C ASP A 16 -3.54 -7.34 -5.49
N PRO A 17 -2.96 -8.04 -6.49
CA PRO A 17 -1.68 -7.67 -7.10
C PRO A 17 -1.65 -6.26 -7.69
N LYS A 18 -2.81 -5.70 -8.08
CA LYS A 18 -2.91 -4.33 -8.60
C LYS A 18 -2.71 -3.26 -7.53
N ILE A 19 -2.70 -3.64 -6.24
CA ILE A 19 -2.56 -2.77 -5.06
C ILE A 19 -3.73 -1.79 -4.90
N ASN A 20 -4.03 -0.99 -5.91
CA ASN A 20 -5.13 -0.01 -5.99
C ASN A 20 -5.25 0.88 -4.74
N TRP A 21 -4.12 1.20 -4.11
CA TRP A 21 -4.13 2.07 -2.94
C TRP A 21 -4.24 3.53 -3.38
N ASN A 22 -5.32 4.18 -2.96
CA ASN A 22 -5.65 5.56 -3.27
C ASN A 22 -5.17 6.56 -2.19
N GLY A 23 -4.36 6.13 -1.23
CA GLY A 23 -3.88 6.98 -0.14
C GLY A 23 -4.89 7.19 0.99
N VAL A 24 -5.94 6.37 1.06
CA VAL A 24 -6.88 6.31 2.20
C VAL A 24 -6.44 5.24 3.19
N ASN A 25 -6.52 5.57 4.48
CA ASN A 25 -6.23 4.65 5.56
C ASN A 25 -7.42 3.69 5.77
N TYR A 26 -7.18 2.37 5.67
CA TYR A 26 -8.26 1.37 5.70
C TYR A 26 -9.03 1.28 7.03
N MET A 27 -8.43 1.70 8.15
CA MET A 27 -9.05 1.63 9.48
C MET A 27 -9.90 2.86 9.77
N SER A 28 -9.37 4.03 9.43
CA SER A 28 -10.03 5.31 9.75
C SER A 28 -10.91 5.84 8.63
N ASN A 29 -10.79 5.27 7.42
CA ASN A 29 -11.33 5.82 6.17
C ASN A 29 -10.92 7.29 5.91
N LYS A 30 -9.85 7.74 6.59
CA LYS A 30 -9.32 9.08 6.42
C LYS A 30 -8.23 9.10 5.37
N ILE A 31 -8.18 10.23 4.70
CA ILE A 31 -7.13 10.64 3.78
C ILE A 31 -5.80 10.70 4.56
N THR A 32 -4.81 9.90 4.15
CA THR A 32 -3.49 9.86 4.82
C THR A 32 -2.63 11.07 4.42
N THR A 33 -1.61 11.48 5.16
CA THR A 33 -0.79 12.64 4.74
C THR A 33 0.08 12.30 3.53
N GLU A 34 0.45 13.30 2.73
CA GLU A 34 1.50 13.13 1.72
C GLU A 34 2.82 12.70 2.35
N GLY A 35 3.62 11.98 1.58
CA GLY A 35 4.95 11.55 2.01
C GLY A 35 5.30 10.13 1.61
N VAL A 36 6.32 9.60 2.27
CA VAL A 36 6.87 8.27 2.01
C VAL A 36 6.19 7.24 2.90
N TYR A 37 5.77 6.15 2.27
CA TYR A 37 5.21 4.96 2.89
C TYR A 37 6.07 3.76 2.54
N PHE A 38 5.96 2.69 3.31
CA PHE A 38 6.75 1.49 3.15
C PHE A 38 5.83 0.32 2.88
N TYR A 39 6.13 -0.51 1.90
CA TYR A 39 5.34 -1.70 1.63
C TYR A 39 6.16 -2.97 1.83
N VAL A 40 5.46 -4.02 2.27
CA VAL A 40 5.97 -5.39 2.32
C VAL A 40 4.93 -6.30 1.66
N CYS A 41 5.38 -7.16 0.76
CA CYS A 41 4.54 -8.13 0.07
C CYS A 41 5.25 -9.48 -0.02
N ILE A 42 4.51 -10.56 0.15
CA ILE A 42 4.98 -11.90 -0.15
C ILE A 42 4.40 -12.29 -1.49
N VAL A 43 5.26 -12.60 -2.46
CA VAL A 43 4.88 -13.14 -3.77
C VAL A 43 5.30 -14.60 -3.84
N ASN A 44 4.46 -15.42 -4.47
CA ASN A 44 4.71 -16.84 -4.64
C ASN A 44 5.10 -17.09 -6.10
N GLU A 45 6.36 -17.46 -6.32
CA GLU A 45 6.90 -17.71 -7.66
C GLU A 45 6.86 -19.21 -7.97
N ILE A 46 6.42 -19.57 -9.18
CA ILE A 46 6.49 -20.96 -9.67
C ILE A 46 7.92 -21.21 -10.17
N ARG A 47 8.62 -22.17 -9.57
CA ARG A 47 9.98 -22.59 -9.96
C ARG A 47 10.02 -24.10 -10.18
N LEU A 48 11.13 -24.61 -10.71
CA LEU A 48 11.34 -26.06 -10.90
C LEU A 48 11.19 -26.86 -9.59
N ALA A 49 11.54 -26.26 -8.45
CA ALA A 49 11.41 -26.86 -7.12
C ALA A 49 10.01 -26.72 -6.48
N GLY A 50 9.03 -26.16 -7.20
CA GLY A 50 7.68 -25.88 -6.70
C GLY A 50 7.41 -24.39 -6.46
N ILE A 51 6.41 -24.09 -5.63
CA ILE A 51 6.03 -22.72 -5.29
C ILE A 51 6.99 -22.18 -4.22
N VAL A 52 7.74 -21.13 -4.54
CA VAL A 52 8.73 -20.52 -3.64
C VAL A 52 8.26 -19.12 -3.23
N PRO A 53 8.10 -18.83 -1.92
CA PRO A 53 7.75 -17.50 -1.46
C PRO A 53 8.97 -16.58 -1.53
N ARG A 54 8.74 -15.33 -1.93
CA ARG A 54 9.71 -14.25 -1.95
C ARG A 54 9.12 -13.00 -1.33
N THR A 55 9.88 -12.36 -0.46
CA THR A 55 9.52 -11.05 0.10
C THR A 55 9.96 -9.93 -0.85
N LEU A 56 9.01 -9.07 -1.21
CA LEU A 56 9.24 -7.79 -1.87
C LEU A 56 9.00 -6.69 -0.85
N GLN A 57 9.89 -5.71 -0.81
CA GLN A 57 9.78 -4.56 0.06
C GLN A 57 10.30 -3.31 -0.64
N GLY A 58 9.77 -2.15 -0.29
CA GLY A 58 10.19 -0.89 -0.86
C GLY A 58 9.36 0.28 -0.37
N ASN A 59 9.52 1.41 -1.05
CA ASN A 59 8.93 2.68 -0.65
C ASN A 59 7.89 3.13 -1.68
N LEU A 60 6.82 3.75 -1.21
CA LEU A 60 5.78 4.40 -2.00
C LEU A 60 5.83 5.90 -1.71
N HIS A 61 5.87 6.72 -2.75
CA HIS A 61 5.76 8.17 -2.60
C HIS A 61 4.31 8.58 -2.91
N LEU A 62 3.61 9.06 -1.89
CA LEU A 62 2.26 9.61 -2.04
C LEU A 62 2.35 11.12 -2.23
N PHE A 63 2.00 11.57 -3.43
CA PHE A 63 1.83 12.98 -3.77
C PHE A 63 0.34 13.26 -3.96
N ARG A 64 -0.15 14.45 -3.57
CA ARG A 64 -1.43 14.94 -4.03
C ARG A 64 -1.25 16.25 -4.76
N ASN A 65 -2.09 16.40 -5.77
CA ASN A 65 -2.35 17.71 -6.32
C ASN A 65 -3.52 18.31 -5.53
N ALA A 66 -3.43 19.59 -5.16
CA ALA A 66 -4.53 20.31 -4.50
C ALA A 66 -5.86 20.23 -5.30
N ASN A 67 -5.77 20.00 -6.61
CA ASN A 67 -6.92 19.89 -7.51
C ASN A 67 -7.56 18.49 -7.58
N THR A 68 -7.00 17.47 -6.90
CA THR A 68 -7.48 16.07 -6.99
C THR A 68 -7.72 15.43 -5.62
N ILE A 69 -8.06 16.24 -4.61
CA ILE A 69 -8.51 15.69 -3.32
C ILE A 69 -9.75 14.81 -3.61
N PRO A 70 -9.73 13.50 -3.26
CA PRO A 70 -10.90 12.66 -3.43
C PRO A 70 -12.06 13.29 -2.65
N GLN A 71 -13.09 13.72 -3.35
CA GLN A 71 -14.35 14.12 -2.73
C GLN A 71 -14.90 12.85 -2.06
N ILE A 72 -14.83 12.79 -0.74
CA ILE A 72 -15.52 11.75 0.03
C ILE A 72 -17.01 12.08 -0.14
N PRO A 73 -17.85 11.20 -0.73
CA PRO A 73 -19.28 11.47 -0.79
C PRO A 73 -19.83 11.53 0.64
N ASP A 74 -20.71 12.51 0.88
CA ASP A 74 -21.39 12.75 2.17
C ASP A 74 -22.09 11.49 2.72
#